data_AF-A0A229TTA8-F1
#
_entry.id   AF-A0A229TTA8-F1
#
_cell.length_a   1.000
_cell.length_b   1.000
_cell.length_c   1.000
_cell.angle_alpha   90.00
_cell.angle_beta   90.00
_cell.angle_gamma   90.00
#
_symmetry.space_group_name_H-M   'P 1'
#
loop_
_entity.id
_entity.type
_entity.pdbx_description
1 polymer ?
#
loop_
_entity_poly.entity_id
_entity_poly.type
_entity_poly.pdbx_seq_one_letter_code
_entity_poly.pdbx_strand_id
1 'polypeptide(L)'
;MGAGPAGIYAADILDKSDADVSIDIFERMPAPFGLIRYGVAPDHPRIKGIVTALHKVLDRPGIRLLGNVGYGTDIKLDDLREFYDAVIFATGAMSDRALDIPGIDLPGSYGAADFVSWYDGHPDVPRTWPLEATSVAVLGVGNVALDVARVLAKTADELLSTDIPPNVYEGLKSSKVTDVHVFGRRGPAQAKFTPLELRELDHSPNVEVIVYPEDIEFDDGSIAAIRSSKQVDMVVKTLQE
;
A
#
# COMPACT_ATOMS: atom_id res chain seq x y z
N MET A 1 1.48 12.80 15.94
CA MET A 1 2.61 11.93 15.54
C MET A 1 2.25 11.16 14.27
N GLY A 2 2.87 11.50 13.15
CA GLY A 2 2.62 10.95 11.82
C GLY A 2 1.83 11.92 10.93
N ALA A 3 2.36 12.21 9.74
CA ALA A 3 1.75 13.05 8.70
C ALA A 3 1.12 12.22 7.57
N GLY A 4 0.70 10.99 7.86
CA GLY A 4 -0.20 10.23 6.98
C GLY A 4 -1.64 10.75 7.03
N PRO A 5 -2.57 10.16 6.24
CA PRO A 5 -3.97 10.60 6.19
C PRO A 5 -4.63 10.71 7.57
N ALA A 6 -4.41 9.73 8.45
CA ALA A 6 -5.00 9.74 9.79
C ALA A 6 -4.57 10.97 10.62
N GLY A 7 -3.28 11.33 10.59
CA GLY A 7 -2.78 12.49 11.33
C GLY A 7 -3.26 13.82 10.74
N ILE A 8 -3.26 13.93 9.42
CA ILE A 8 -3.71 15.14 8.72
C ILE A 8 -5.23 15.33 8.88
N TYR A 9 -6.03 14.26 8.80
CA TYR A 9 -7.47 14.35 9.03
C TYR A 9 -7.81 14.66 10.50
N ALA A 10 -7.05 14.13 11.46
CA ALA A 10 -7.22 14.51 12.86
C ALA A 10 -6.95 16.01 13.05
N ALA A 11 -5.89 16.54 12.42
CA ALA A 11 -5.61 17.98 12.42
C ALA A 11 -6.72 18.79 11.75
N ASP A 12 -7.24 18.34 10.60
CA ASP A 12 -8.35 19.00 9.90
C ASP A 12 -9.62 19.10 10.76
N ILE A 13 -9.96 18.04 11.50
CA ILE A 13 -11.13 17.99 12.37
C ILE A 13 -10.95 18.92 13.58
N LEU A 14 -9.76 18.93 14.18
CA LEU A 14 -9.45 19.80 15.33
C LEU A 14 -9.44 21.28 14.95
N ASP A 15 -8.80 21.64 13.85
CA ASP A 15 -8.73 23.01 13.33
C ASP A 15 -10.11 23.58 12.96
N LYS A 16 -11.07 22.72 12.58
CA LYS A 16 -12.46 23.10 12.31
C LYS A 16 -13.37 23.08 13.54
N SER A 17 -12.87 22.70 14.69
CA SER A 17 -13.66 22.66 15.92
C SER A 17 -13.83 24.06 16.51
N ASP A 18 -14.73 24.21 17.48
CA ASP A 18 -14.90 25.46 18.23
C ASP A 18 -13.80 25.69 19.28
N ALA A 19 -12.84 24.77 19.40
CA ALA A 19 -11.74 24.87 20.35
C ALA A 19 -10.60 25.74 19.79
N ASP A 20 -10.01 26.57 20.65
CA ASP A 20 -8.78 27.30 20.33
C ASP A 20 -7.59 26.33 20.40
N VAL A 21 -7.12 25.88 19.24
CA VAL A 21 -6.07 24.85 19.12
C VAL A 21 -4.92 25.32 18.24
N SER A 22 -3.70 24.94 18.62
CA SER A 22 -2.52 25.00 17.77
C SER A 22 -2.00 23.59 17.56
N ILE A 23 -1.74 23.22 16.31
CA ILE A 23 -1.48 21.83 15.94
C ILE A 23 -0.10 21.68 15.32
N ASP A 24 0.72 20.82 15.95
CA ASP A 24 1.99 20.37 15.39
C ASP A 24 1.90 18.93 14.94
N ILE A 25 2.18 18.70 13.66
CA ILE A 25 2.29 17.36 13.07
C ILE A 25 3.76 17.02 12.92
N PHE A 26 4.26 16.17 13.81
CA PHE A 26 5.59 15.59 13.69
C PHE A 26 5.58 14.39 12.73
N GLU A 27 6.52 14.36 11.79
CA GLU A 27 6.71 13.27 10.82
C GLU A 27 8.16 12.82 10.83
N ARG A 28 8.38 11.51 10.84
CA ARG A 28 9.71 10.91 10.82
C ARG A 28 10.37 11.10 9.46
N MET A 29 9.59 11.01 8.39
CA MET A 29 10.08 11.13 7.03
C MET A 29 10.27 12.60 6.61
N PRO A 30 11.18 12.89 5.65
CA PRO A 30 11.33 14.24 5.12
C PRO A 30 10.10 14.75 4.35
N ALA A 31 9.34 13.85 3.72
CA ALA A 31 8.11 14.18 3.01
C ALA A 31 6.89 13.58 3.71
N PRO A 32 5.76 14.31 3.79
CA PRO A 32 4.54 13.85 4.46
C PRO A 32 3.77 12.84 3.61
N PHE A 33 2.54 12.53 4.06
CA PHE A 33 1.51 11.69 3.44
C PHE A 33 1.63 10.19 3.69
N GLY A 34 2.69 9.73 4.35
CA GLY A 34 2.83 8.33 4.76
C GLY A 34 2.63 7.37 3.59
N LEU A 35 1.79 6.34 3.78
CA LEU A 35 1.51 5.32 2.75
C LEU A 35 0.85 5.86 1.47
N ILE A 36 0.26 7.07 1.46
CA ILE A 36 -0.18 7.66 0.18
C ILE A 36 1.01 7.94 -0.73
N ARG A 37 2.16 8.30 -0.14
CA ARG A 37 3.41 8.52 -0.87
C ARG A 37 4.26 7.27 -0.97
N TYR A 38 4.33 6.49 0.11
CA TYR A 38 5.26 5.38 0.28
C TYR A 38 4.55 4.03 0.44
N GLY A 39 3.47 3.80 -0.31
CA GLY A 39 2.66 2.59 -0.15
C GLY A 39 1.67 2.35 -1.28
N VAL A 40 1.02 3.41 -1.74
CA VAL A 40 0.11 3.36 -2.89
C VAL A 40 0.93 3.22 -4.16
N ALA A 41 0.70 2.14 -4.90
CA ALA A 41 1.38 1.83 -6.15
C ALA A 41 1.41 3.02 -7.14
N PRO A 42 2.50 3.17 -7.92
CA PRO A 42 2.66 4.31 -8.81
C PRO A 42 1.60 4.36 -9.91
N ASP A 43 1.07 3.20 -10.31
CA ASP A 43 -0.02 3.10 -11.29
C ASP A 43 -1.42 3.34 -10.71
N HIS A 44 -1.51 3.85 -9.47
CA HIS A 44 -2.75 4.31 -8.83
C HIS A 44 -2.85 5.84 -8.65
N PRO A 45 -2.78 6.63 -9.73
CA PRO A 45 -2.81 8.09 -9.63
C PRO A 45 -4.12 8.61 -9.03
N ARG A 46 -5.24 7.88 -9.20
CA ARG A 46 -6.54 8.27 -8.64
C ARG A 46 -6.53 8.27 -7.11
N ILE A 47 -5.92 7.26 -6.49
CA ILE A 47 -5.81 7.18 -5.02
C ILE A 47 -4.84 8.26 -4.52
N LYS A 48 -3.71 8.45 -5.20
CA LYS A 48 -2.74 9.53 -4.88
C LYS A 48 -3.32 10.94 -5.03
N GLY A 49 -4.42 11.12 -5.77
CA GLY A 49 -5.11 12.41 -5.93
C GLY A 49 -5.56 13.07 -4.62
N ILE A 50 -5.71 12.30 -3.54
CA ILE A 50 -6.03 12.83 -2.20
C ILE A 50 -4.96 13.79 -1.65
N VAL A 51 -3.72 13.70 -2.13
CA VAL A 51 -2.59 14.56 -1.73
C VAL A 51 -2.94 16.04 -1.87
N THR A 52 -3.69 16.43 -2.92
CA THR A 52 -4.14 17.82 -3.11
C THR A 52 -5.03 18.30 -1.94
N ALA A 53 -5.89 17.44 -1.41
CA ALA A 53 -6.73 17.78 -0.27
C ALA A 53 -5.91 17.83 1.04
N LEU A 54 -4.96 16.91 1.20
CA LEU A 54 -4.07 16.88 2.37
C LEU A 54 -3.16 18.11 2.42
N HIS A 55 -2.64 18.57 1.28
CA HIS A 55 -1.89 19.84 1.20
C HIS A 55 -2.72 21.03 1.69
N LYS A 56 -3.98 21.16 1.25
CA LYS A 56 -4.86 22.26 1.69
C LYS A 56 -5.09 22.29 3.20
N VAL A 57 -4.98 21.15 3.88
CA VAL A 57 -5.03 21.09 5.35
C VAL A 57 -3.70 21.60 5.93
N LEU A 58 -2.57 21.11 5.41
CA LEU A 58 -1.24 21.54 5.87
C LEU A 58 -0.94 23.02 5.61
N ASP A 59 -1.58 23.64 4.62
CA ASP A 59 -1.42 25.08 4.31
C ASP A 59 -2.16 26.00 5.29
N ARG A 60 -2.91 25.46 6.25
CA ARG A 60 -3.66 26.28 7.23
C ARG A 60 -2.72 26.86 8.28
N PRO A 61 -2.93 28.12 8.69
CA PRO A 61 -2.02 28.81 9.62
C PRO A 61 -1.96 28.19 11.02
N GLY A 62 -3.01 27.48 11.45
CA GLY A 62 -3.07 26.79 12.74
C GLY A 62 -2.31 25.45 12.78
N ILE A 63 -1.79 24.99 11.65
CA ILE A 63 -1.15 23.67 11.49
C ILE A 63 0.30 23.86 11.06
N ARG A 64 1.24 23.25 11.79
CA ARG A 64 2.65 23.19 11.42
C ARG A 64 3.08 21.76 11.18
N LEU A 65 3.79 21.52 10.07
CA LEU A 65 4.42 20.24 9.78
C LEU A 65 5.90 20.30 10.17
N LEU A 66 6.33 19.39 11.04
CA LEU A 66 7.72 19.21 11.44
C LEU A 66 8.20 17.84 10.96
N GLY A 67 8.78 17.81 9.77
CA GLY A 67 9.35 16.59 9.17
C GLY A 67 10.74 16.26 9.72
N ASN A 68 11.20 15.04 9.44
CA ASN A 68 12.48 14.50 9.93
C ASN A 68 12.62 14.51 11.46
N VAL A 69 11.52 14.26 12.19
CA VAL A 69 11.46 14.16 13.65
C VAL A 69 10.87 12.81 14.05
N GLY A 70 11.70 11.91 14.58
CA GLY A 70 11.32 10.57 15.00
C GLY A 70 10.83 10.50 16.46
N TYR A 71 9.67 9.88 16.66
CA TYR A 71 9.22 9.49 18.01
C TYR A 71 10.05 8.32 18.55
N GLY A 72 10.47 8.43 19.81
CA GLY A 72 11.32 7.45 20.49
C GLY A 72 12.82 7.65 20.24
N THR A 73 13.19 8.45 19.25
CA THR A 73 14.59 8.83 18.94
C THR A 73 14.85 10.29 19.29
N ASP A 74 14.18 11.22 18.60
CA ASP A 74 14.43 12.66 18.69
C ASP A 74 13.53 13.32 19.74
N ILE A 75 12.29 12.80 19.87
CA ILE A 75 11.31 13.24 20.86
C ILE A 75 10.70 12.04 21.57
N LYS A 76 10.47 12.17 22.88
CA LYS A 76 9.85 11.14 23.72
C LYS A 76 8.51 11.61 24.26
N LEU A 77 7.76 10.68 24.84
CA LEU A 77 6.44 10.99 25.40
C LEU A 77 6.52 12.01 26.54
N ASP A 78 7.59 11.99 27.34
CA ASP A 78 7.76 12.94 28.44
C ASP A 78 7.97 14.36 27.91
N ASP A 79 8.77 14.55 26.85
CA ASP A 79 8.93 15.85 26.18
C ASP A 79 7.56 16.35 25.66
N LEU A 80 6.81 15.46 24.98
CA LEU A 80 5.50 15.82 24.43
C LEU A 80 4.49 16.21 25.50
N ARG A 81 4.53 15.56 26.67
CA ARG A 81 3.64 15.87 27.81
C ARG A 81 3.98 17.19 28.50
N GLU A 82 5.21 17.66 28.38
CA GLU A 82 5.62 18.96 28.91
C GLU A 82 5.10 20.11 28.04
N PHE A 83 5.07 19.93 26.72
CA PHE A 83 4.79 21.01 25.77
C PHE A 83 3.39 20.99 25.13
N TYR A 84 2.64 19.87 25.20
CA TYR A 84 1.34 19.73 24.56
C TYR A 84 0.26 19.23 25.52
N ASP A 85 -0.95 19.79 25.40
CA ASP A 85 -2.12 19.37 26.17
C ASP A 85 -2.60 17.95 25.82
N ALA A 86 -2.43 17.55 24.54
CA ALA A 86 -2.84 16.25 24.04
C ALA A 86 -1.90 15.76 22.92
N VAL A 87 -1.76 14.43 22.82
CA VAL A 87 -0.92 13.78 21.80
C VAL A 87 -1.74 12.73 21.06
N ILE A 88 -1.83 12.85 19.74
CA ILE A 88 -2.46 11.85 18.86
C ILE A 88 -1.37 11.05 18.16
N PHE A 89 -1.38 9.72 18.36
CA PHE A 89 -0.54 8.79 17.63
C PHE A 89 -1.25 8.28 16.37
N ALA A 90 -0.70 8.66 15.21
CA ALA A 90 -1.20 8.33 13.88
C ALA A 90 -0.05 7.77 13.01
N THR A 91 0.79 6.91 13.61
CA THR A 91 2.03 6.38 13.01
C THR A 91 1.80 5.28 11.96
N GLY A 92 0.57 4.80 11.83
CA GLY A 92 0.25 3.69 10.93
C GLY A 92 0.93 2.37 11.33
N ALA A 93 1.00 1.45 10.36
CA ALA A 93 1.69 0.16 10.49
C ALA A 93 2.61 -0.01 9.27
N MET A 94 3.92 -0.12 9.52
CA MET A 94 4.94 -0.24 8.46
C MET A 94 5.40 -1.68 8.24
N SER A 95 5.20 -2.57 9.21
CA SER A 95 5.72 -3.94 9.17
C SER A 95 4.67 -4.93 8.69
N ASP A 96 5.11 -5.90 7.91
CA ASP A 96 4.30 -7.06 7.52
C ASP A 96 3.97 -7.95 8.72
N ARG A 97 2.88 -8.70 8.58
CA ARG A 97 2.58 -9.80 9.50
C ARG A 97 3.39 -11.02 9.08
N ALA A 98 4.33 -11.43 9.94
CA ALA A 98 5.12 -12.64 9.72
C ALA A 98 4.23 -13.89 9.51
N LEU A 99 4.70 -14.79 8.65
CA LEU A 99 4.14 -16.13 8.48
C LEU A 99 4.99 -17.13 9.26
N ASP A 100 4.36 -17.90 10.13
CA ASP A 100 5.02 -18.95 10.89
C ASP A 100 5.03 -20.26 10.09
N ILE A 101 5.88 -20.31 9.05
CA ILE A 101 6.04 -21.47 8.18
C ILE A 101 7.53 -21.79 7.96
N PRO A 102 7.90 -23.08 7.82
CA PRO A 102 9.27 -23.45 7.50
C PRO A 102 9.75 -22.78 6.20
N GLY A 103 10.94 -22.18 6.26
CA GLY A 103 11.59 -21.54 5.10
C GLY A 103 11.22 -20.08 4.87
N ILE A 104 10.42 -19.45 5.75
CA ILE A 104 10.03 -18.04 5.61
C ILE A 104 11.22 -17.06 5.60
N ASP A 105 12.35 -17.43 6.22
CA ASP A 105 13.57 -16.61 6.27
C ASP A 105 14.61 -16.95 5.19
N LEU A 106 14.27 -17.83 4.23
CA LEU A 106 15.19 -18.17 3.14
C LEU A 106 15.44 -16.97 2.21
N PRO A 107 16.64 -16.87 1.60
CA PRO A 107 16.89 -15.88 0.55
C PRO A 107 15.84 -15.97 -0.56
N GLY A 108 15.27 -14.83 -0.95
CA GLY A 108 14.16 -14.78 -1.92
C GLY A 108 12.77 -14.71 -1.28
N SER A 109 12.66 -14.86 0.04
CA SER A 109 11.42 -14.66 0.80
C SER A 109 11.40 -13.25 1.41
N TYR A 110 10.37 -12.47 1.08
CA TYR A 110 10.26 -11.06 1.46
C TYR A 110 8.86 -10.70 1.93
N GLY A 111 8.77 -9.68 2.77
CA GLY A 111 7.51 -9.03 3.07
C GLY A 111 6.99 -8.23 1.88
N ALA A 112 5.67 -8.11 1.75
CA ALA A 112 5.09 -7.28 0.69
C ALA A 112 5.42 -5.80 0.93
N ALA A 113 5.41 -5.34 2.18
CA ALA A 113 5.75 -3.96 2.53
C ALA A 113 7.19 -3.60 2.15
N ASP A 114 8.13 -4.56 2.16
CA ASP A 114 9.51 -4.32 1.72
C ASP A 114 9.57 -4.02 0.22
N PHE A 115 8.88 -4.81 -0.61
CA PHE A 115 8.82 -4.61 -2.06
C PHE A 115 8.10 -3.30 -2.41
N VAL A 116 6.99 -3.02 -1.72
CA VAL A 116 6.24 -1.77 -1.84
C VAL A 116 7.11 -0.56 -1.52
N SER A 117 7.81 -0.62 -0.37
CA SER A 117 8.72 0.43 0.05
C SER A 117 9.84 0.66 -0.98
N TRP A 118 10.34 -0.39 -1.61
CA TRP A 118 11.33 -0.28 -2.67
C TRP A 118 10.77 0.43 -3.91
N TYR A 119 9.64 -0.03 -4.44
CA TYR A 119 9.11 0.53 -5.69
C TYR A 119 8.58 1.96 -5.51
N ASP A 120 8.11 2.34 -4.32
CA ASP A 120 7.68 3.71 -4.01
C ASP A 120 8.85 4.60 -3.53
N GLY A 121 10.07 4.08 -3.52
CA GLY A 121 11.28 4.85 -3.21
C GLY A 121 11.34 5.35 -1.77
N HIS A 122 10.89 4.54 -0.81
CA HIS A 122 10.99 4.84 0.60
C HIS A 122 12.48 5.03 0.99
N PRO A 123 12.86 6.16 1.64
CA PRO A 123 14.26 6.48 1.95
C PRO A 123 15.04 5.46 2.79
N ASP A 124 14.34 4.70 3.64
CA ASP A 124 15.01 3.77 4.57
C ASP A 124 15.29 2.38 3.98
N VAL A 125 14.86 2.10 2.75
CA VAL A 125 15.07 0.79 2.13
C VAL A 125 16.13 0.86 1.02
N PRO A 126 16.77 -0.27 0.66
CA PRO A 126 17.73 -0.31 -0.44
C PRO A 126 17.14 0.24 -1.74
N ARG A 127 18.00 0.82 -2.59
CA ARG A 127 17.58 1.35 -3.91
C ARG A 127 17.42 0.28 -4.98
N THR A 128 17.84 -0.96 -4.71
CA THR A 128 17.80 -2.08 -5.64
C THR A 128 17.00 -3.23 -5.06
N TRP A 129 16.36 -4.01 -5.93
CA TRP A 129 15.62 -5.22 -5.57
C TRP A 129 16.09 -6.41 -6.41
N PRO A 130 16.21 -7.62 -5.84
CA PRO A 130 16.68 -8.80 -6.58
C PRO A 130 15.57 -9.38 -7.46
N LEU A 131 15.53 -8.97 -8.72
CA LEU A 131 14.56 -9.43 -9.74
C LEU A 131 15.14 -10.53 -10.64
N GLU A 132 15.83 -11.49 -10.03
CA GLU A 132 16.55 -12.57 -10.73
C GLU A 132 15.68 -13.80 -11.02
N ALA A 133 14.54 -13.94 -10.32
CA ALA A 133 13.64 -15.05 -10.49
C ALA A 133 12.77 -14.90 -11.74
N THR A 134 12.44 -16.01 -12.38
CA THR A 134 11.47 -16.05 -13.49
C THR A 134 10.03 -16.19 -12.99
N SER A 135 9.83 -16.92 -11.89
CA SER A 135 8.51 -17.11 -11.28
C SER A 135 8.50 -16.59 -9.85
N VAL A 136 7.47 -15.83 -9.49
CA VAL A 136 7.28 -15.23 -8.17
C VAL A 136 5.95 -15.67 -7.57
N ALA A 137 5.96 -16.06 -6.30
CA ALA A 137 4.76 -16.38 -5.54
C ALA A 137 4.39 -15.22 -4.60
N VAL A 138 3.16 -14.71 -4.71
CA VAL A 138 2.59 -13.70 -3.83
C VAL A 138 1.53 -14.35 -2.94
N LEU A 139 1.76 -14.36 -1.63
CA LEU A 139 0.87 -14.99 -0.66
C LEU A 139 -0.13 -13.99 -0.09
N GLY A 140 -1.36 -14.02 -0.60
CA GLY A 140 -2.44 -13.15 -0.15
C GLY A 140 -3.37 -12.73 -1.27
N VAL A 141 -4.62 -12.42 -0.93
CA VAL A 141 -5.67 -11.99 -1.87
C VAL A 141 -6.28 -10.66 -1.42
N GLY A 142 -5.43 -9.71 -1.03
CA GLY A 142 -5.81 -8.32 -0.74
C GLY A 142 -5.26 -7.36 -1.80
N ASN A 143 -5.63 -6.08 -1.73
CA ASN A 143 -5.15 -5.07 -2.71
C ASN A 143 -3.62 -5.00 -2.79
N VAL A 144 -2.91 -5.04 -1.66
CA VAL A 144 -1.43 -5.01 -1.67
C VAL A 144 -0.84 -6.20 -2.45
N ALA A 145 -1.45 -7.39 -2.37
CA ALA A 145 -0.99 -8.53 -3.15
C ALA A 145 -1.16 -8.30 -4.66
N LEU A 146 -2.27 -7.67 -5.06
CA LEU A 146 -2.47 -7.28 -6.47
C LEU A 146 -1.55 -6.14 -6.90
N ASP A 147 -1.24 -5.18 -6.02
CA ASP A 147 -0.27 -4.12 -6.29
C ASP A 147 1.11 -4.71 -6.59
N VAL A 148 1.58 -5.62 -5.73
CA VAL A 148 2.83 -6.35 -5.93
C VAL A 148 2.78 -7.13 -7.24
N ALA A 149 1.69 -7.87 -7.48
CA ALA A 149 1.57 -8.68 -8.69
C ALA A 149 1.59 -7.83 -9.96
N ARG A 150 0.91 -6.68 -9.94
CA ARG A 150 0.82 -5.78 -11.07
C ARG A 150 2.12 -5.05 -11.38
N VAL A 151 2.86 -4.62 -10.35
CA VAL A 151 4.19 -4.02 -10.54
C VAL A 151 5.19 -5.06 -11.09
N LEU A 152 5.08 -6.32 -10.68
CA LEU A 152 5.92 -7.40 -11.20
C LEU A 152 5.54 -7.84 -12.61
N ALA A 153 4.25 -7.83 -12.96
CA ALA A 153 3.75 -8.31 -14.25
C ALA A 153 3.84 -7.27 -15.37
N LYS A 154 3.63 -5.97 -15.06
CA LYS A 154 3.70 -4.90 -16.07
C LYS A 154 5.13 -4.68 -16.54
N THR A 155 5.27 -4.27 -17.81
CA THR A 155 6.56 -3.83 -18.31
C THR A 155 6.98 -2.50 -17.67
N ALA A 156 8.29 -2.28 -17.55
CA ALA A 156 8.82 -1.03 -17.00
C ALA A 156 8.34 0.20 -17.81
N ASP A 157 8.20 0.07 -19.13
CA ASP A 157 7.78 1.14 -20.02
C ASP A 157 6.30 1.53 -19.80
N GLU A 158 5.43 0.60 -19.45
CA GLU A 158 4.03 0.91 -19.08
C GLU A 158 3.95 1.81 -17.85
N LEU A 159 4.91 1.67 -16.94
CA LEU A 159 4.99 2.47 -15.71
C LEU A 159 5.65 3.84 -15.91
N LEU A 160 6.30 4.12 -17.05
CA LEU A 160 6.96 5.43 -17.29
C LEU A 160 5.99 6.63 -17.28
N SER A 161 4.69 6.39 -17.48
CA SER A 161 3.65 7.42 -17.40
C SER A 161 3.27 7.80 -15.96
N THR A 162 3.80 7.07 -14.97
CA THR A 162 3.50 7.21 -13.53
C THR A 162 4.60 7.96 -12.79
N ASP A 163 4.52 8.01 -11.45
CA ASP A 163 5.58 8.54 -10.59
C ASP A 163 6.67 7.50 -10.22
N ILE A 164 6.81 6.42 -11.00
CA ILE A 164 7.83 5.39 -10.78
C ILE A 164 9.24 6.00 -10.65
N PRO A 165 10.01 5.67 -9.60
CA PRO A 165 11.38 6.15 -9.45
C PRO A 165 12.31 5.59 -10.54
N PRO A 166 13.31 6.36 -11.02
CA PRO A 166 14.23 5.89 -12.07
C PRO A 166 14.97 4.58 -11.73
N ASN A 167 15.39 4.38 -10.47
CA ASN A 167 16.05 3.14 -10.05
C ASN A 167 15.11 1.92 -10.09
N VAL A 168 13.80 2.14 -9.93
CA VAL A 168 12.79 1.09 -9.97
C VAL A 168 12.49 0.75 -11.43
N TYR A 169 12.38 1.75 -12.30
CA TYR A 169 12.30 1.55 -13.75
C TYR A 169 13.45 0.69 -14.28
N GLU A 170 14.71 1.03 -13.96
CA GLU A 170 15.88 0.24 -14.40
C GLU A 170 15.87 -1.18 -13.82
N GLY A 171 15.42 -1.34 -12.57
CA GLY A 171 15.23 -2.66 -11.96
C GLY A 171 14.21 -3.51 -12.71
N LEU A 172 13.00 -2.96 -12.94
CA LEU A 172 11.93 -3.68 -13.65
C LEU A 172 12.29 -3.96 -15.11
N LYS A 173 13.02 -3.06 -15.77
CA LYS A 173 13.47 -3.25 -17.15
C LYS A 173 14.45 -4.41 -17.31
N SER A 174 15.23 -4.68 -16.28
CA SER A 174 16.18 -5.80 -16.23
C SER A 174 15.60 -7.06 -15.55
N SER A 175 14.34 -7.01 -15.12
CA SER A 175 13.63 -8.12 -14.47
C SER A 175 13.58 -9.33 -15.37
N LYS A 176 13.76 -10.52 -14.77
CA LYS A 176 13.57 -11.81 -15.44
C LYS A 176 12.20 -12.43 -15.18
N VAL A 177 11.36 -11.76 -14.37
CA VAL A 177 10.05 -12.25 -13.97
C VAL A 177 9.13 -12.32 -15.19
N THR A 178 8.54 -13.48 -15.41
CA THR A 178 7.51 -13.73 -16.44
C THR A 178 6.22 -14.23 -15.81
N ASP A 179 6.31 -14.96 -14.70
CA ASP A 179 5.17 -15.60 -14.06
C ASP A 179 4.98 -15.08 -12.64
N VAL A 180 3.79 -14.56 -12.35
CA VAL A 180 3.43 -14.10 -11.01
C VAL A 180 2.21 -14.86 -10.54
N HIS A 181 2.38 -15.69 -9.51
CA HIS A 181 1.34 -16.54 -8.97
C HIS A 181 0.79 -15.94 -7.67
N VAL A 182 -0.50 -15.64 -7.64
CA VAL A 182 -1.17 -15.09 -6.46
C VAL A 182 -1.93 -16.19 -5.73
N PHE A 183 -1.55 -16.48 -4.49
CA PHE A 183 -2.12 -17.58 -3.72
C PHE A 183 -3.06 -17.07 -2.62
N GLY A 184 -4.30 -17.56 -2.66
CA GLY A 184 -5.29 -17.37 -1.61
C GLY A 184 -5.45 -18.63 -0.76
N ARG A 185 -5.51 -18.48 0.57
CA ARG A 185 -5.85 -19.61 1.48
C ARG A 185 -7.34 -19.99 1.50
N ARG A 186 -8.19 -19.25 0.80
CA ARG A 186 -9.65 -19.40 0.70
C ARG A 186 -10.09 -19.03 -0.71
N GLY A 187 -11.32 -19.35 -1.06
CA GLY A 187 -11.86 -19.14 -2.40
C GLY A 187 -12.19 -17.68 -2.76
N PRO A 188 -12.63 -17.47 -4.01
CA PRO A 188 -12.93 -16.15 -4.59
C PRO A 188 -13.85 -15.26 -3.74
N ALA A 189 -14.88 -15.85 -3.12
CA ALA A 189 -15.84 -15.12 -2.30
C ALA A 189 -15.22 -14.52 -1.01
N GLN A 190 -14.01 -14.93 -0.63
CA GLN A 190 -13.30 -14.41 0.54
C GLN A 190 -12.10 -13.52 0.17
N ALA A 191 -11.87 -13.29 -1.12
CA ALA A 191 -10.90 -12.31 -1.58
C ALA A 191 -11.23 -10.91 -1.02
N LYS A 192 -10.17 -10.15 -0.75
CA LYS A 192 -10.23 -8.81 -0.14
C LYS A 192 -9.79 -7.71 -1.10
N PHE A 193 -9.32 -8.08 -2.29
CA PHE A 193 -9.10 -7.10 -3.33
C PHE A 193 -10.43 -6.58 -3.91
N THR A 194 -10.38 -5.41 -4.56
CA THR A 194 -11.54 -4.89 -5.28
C THR A 194 -11.54 -5.32 -6.75
N PRO A 195 -12.69 -5.46 -7.41
CA PRO A 195 -12.75 -5.92 -8.80
C PRO A 195 -11.99 -5.03 -9.79
N LEU A 196 -11.95 -3.72 -9.50
CA LEU A 196 -11.25 -2.76 -10.34
C LEU A 196 -9.75 -3.08 -10.42
N GLU A 197 -9.13 -3.41 -9.29
CA GLU A 197 -7.71 -3.74 -9.19
C GLU A 197 -7.30 -4.93 -10.06
N LEU A 198 -8.18 -5.93 -10.14
CA LEU A 198 -7.98 -7.11 -10.97
C LEU A 198 -8.14 -6.77 -12.45
N ARG A 199 -9.18 -6.01 -12.82
CA ARG A 199 -9.44 -5.61 -14.21
C ARG A 199 -8.35 -4.71 -14.80
N GLU A 200 -7.63 -3.95 -13.98
CA GLU A 200 -6.50 -3.15 -14.46
C GLU A 200 -5.36 -4.00 -15.03
N LEU A 201 -5.26 -5.29 -14.67
CA LEU A 201 -4.30 -6.21 -15.29
C LEU A 201 -4.70 -6.58 -16.72
N ASP A 202 -5.99 -6.78 -16.99
CA ASP A 202 -6.52 -7.14 -18.33
C ASP A 202 -6.36 -6.03 -19.37
N HIS A 203 -6.18 -4.79 -18.94
CA HIS A 203 -5.94 -3.67 -19.86
C HIS A 203 -4.51 -3.64 -20.42
N SER A 204 -3.57 -4.38 -19.83
CA SER A 204 -2.20 -4.45 -20.34
C SER A 204 -2.14 -5.40 -21.54
N PRO A 205 -1.56 -4.99 -22.68
CA PRO A 205 -1.35 -5.89 -23.82
C PRO A 205 -0.23 -6.91 -23.59
N ASN A 206 0.51 -6.79 -22.47
CA ASN A 206 1.68 -7.61 -22.16
C ASN A 206 1.42 -8.59 -20.99
N VAL A 207 0.23 -8.55 -20.39
CA VAL A 207 -0.12 -9.38 -19.24
C VAL A 207 -1.33 -10.24 -19.61
N GLU A 208 -1.20 -11.54 -19.38
CA GLU A 208 -2.31 -12.49 -19.43
C GLU A 208 -2.69 -12.89 -18.01
N VAL A 209 -3.94 -12.63 -17.61
CA VAL A 209 -4.46 -13.08 -16.33
C VAL A 209 -5.05 -14.47 -16.51
N ILE A 210 -4.51 -15.45 -15.76
CA ILE A 210 -4.96 -16.84 -15.82
C ILE A 210 -5.66 -17.17 -14.50
N VAL A 211 -6.93 -17.55 -14.60
CA VAL A 211 -7.71 -18.11 -13.50
C VAL A 211 -8.19 -19.50 -13.92
N TYR A 212 -7.80 -20.53 -13.18
CA TYR A 212 -8.20 -21.89 -13.53
C TYR A 212 -9.65 -22.17 -13.10
N PRO A 213 -10.47 -22.84 -13.91
CA PRO A 213 -11.86 -23.15 -13.56
C PRO A 213 -12.03 -23.89 -12.23
N GLU A 214 -11.09 -24.79 -11.91
CA GLU A 214 -11.04 -25.53 -10.64
C GLU A 214 -10.82 -24.65 -9.40
N ASP A 215 -10.27 -23.44 -9.56
CA ASP A 215 -10.08 -22.50 -8.46
C ASP A 215 -11.35 -21.71 -8.12
N ILE A 216 -12.42 -21.90 -8.90
CA ILE A 216 -13.73 -21.23 -8.74
C ILE A 216 -14.78 -22.24 -8.25
N GLU A 217 -14.50 -22.89 -7.13
CA GLU A 217 -15.49 -23.69 -6.41
C GLU A 217 -16.12 -22.90 -5.27
N PHE A 218 -17.46 -22.98 -5.16
CA PHE A 218 -18.20 -22.32 -4.09
C PHE A 218 -18.82 -23.33 -3.14
N ASP A 219 -18.36 -23.30 -1.90
CA ASP A 219 -19.05 -23.97 -0.79
C ASP A 219 -20.26 -23.13 -0.30
N ASP A 220 -21.06 -23.70 0.60
CA ASP A 220 -22.23 -23.02 1.18
C ASP A 220 -21.84 -21.68 1.84
N GLY A 221 -20.65 -21.61 2.44
CA GLY A 221 -20.11 -20.40 3.04
C GLY A 221 -19.82 -19.30 2.01
N SER A 222 -19.31 -19.67 0.85
CA SER A 222 -19.05 -18.78 -0.28
C SER A 222 -20.34 -18.25 -0.87
N ILE A 223 -21.34 -19.11 -1.05
CA ILE A 223 -22.67 -18.71 -1.53
C ILE A 223 -23.33 -17.72 -0.54
N ALA A 224 -23.24 -17.97 0.76
CA ALA A 224 -23.74 -17.05 1.77
C ALA A 224 -23.01 -15.70 1.74
N ALA A 225 -21.68 -15.70 1.60
CA ALA A 225 -20.88 -14.49 1.49
C ALA A 225 -21.26 -13.64 0.26
N ILE A 226 -21.39 -14.28 -0.92
CA ILE A 226 -21.81 -13.63 -2.17
C ILE A 226 -23.18 -12.96 -2.01
N ARG A 227 -24.17 -13.67 -1.44
CA ARG A 227 -25.52 -13.13 -1.23
C ARG A 227 -25.55 -11.96 -0.25
N SER A 228 -24.62 -11.94 0.71
CA SER A 228 -24.59 -10.92 1.76
C SER A 228 -23.94 -9.60 1.32
N SER A 229 -23.16 -9.59 0.23
CA SER A 229 -22.39 -8.43 -0.18
C SER A 229 -22.29 -8.29 -1.69
N LYS A 230 -22.83 -7.18 -2.22
CA LYS A 230 -22.69 -6.82 -3.65
C LYS A 230 -21.23 -6.71 -4.09
N GLN A 231 -20.34 -6.26 -3.20
CA GLN A 231 -18.92 -6.17 -3.51
C GLN A 231 -18.31 -7.56 -3.72
N VAL A 232 -18.68 -8.53 -2.88
CA VAL A 232 -18.22 -9.92 -3.02
C VAL A 232 -18.76 -10.53 -4.31
N ASP A 233 -20.04 -10.31 -4.62
CA ASP A 233 -20.65 -10.75 -5.88
C ASP A 233 -19.92 -10.20 -7.11
N MET A 234 -19.53 -8.92 -7.10
CA MET A 234 -18.75 -8.33 -8.20
C MET A 234 -17.35 -8.96 -8.33
N VAL A 235 -16.65 -9.20 -7.23
CA VAL A 235 -15.31 -9.85 -7.27
C VAL A 235 -15.42 -11.24 -7.89
N VAL A 236 -16.41 -12.02 -7.45
CA VAL A 236 -16.63 -13.37 -7.96
C VAL A 236 -16.95 -13.34 -9.46
N LYS A 237 -17.82 -12.45 -9.90
CA LYS A 237 -18.14 -12.32 -11.34
C LYS A 237 -16.93 -11.95 -12.17
N THR A 238 -16.11 -11.02 -11.72
CA THR A 238 -14.88 -10.63 -12.44
C THR A 238 -13.89 -11.78 -12.56
N LEU A 239 -13.81 -12.68 -11.57
CA LEU A 239 -12.95 -13.86 -11.66
C LEU A 239 -13.52 -14.97 -12.57
N GLN A 240 -14.82 -14.90 -12.90
CA GLN A 240 -15.51 -15.86 -13.77
C GLN A 240 -15.60 -15.41 -15.24
N GLU A 241 -15.39 -14.12 -15.49
CA GLU A 241 -15.38 -13.47 -16.82
C GLU A 241 -14.05 -13.74 -17.52
#